data_AF-B7QKI2-F1
#
_entry.id   AF-B7QKI2-F1
#
_cell.length_a   1.000
_cell.length_b   1.000
_cell.length_c   1.000
_cell.angle_alpha   90.00
_cell.angle_beta   90.00
_cell.angle_gamma   90.00
#
_symmetry.space_group_name_H-M   'P 1'
#
loop_
_entity.id
_entity.type
_entity.pdbx_description
1 polymer ?
#
loop_
_entity_poly.entity_id
_entity_poly.type
_entity_poly.pdbx_seq_one_letter_code
_entity_poly.pdbx_strand_id
1 'polypeptide(L)'
;MKDDDPSVVLLYDVNGVIAGLQSGFRVGRGKAHPRAGYLMDNIQGQDIHFLTVYFIPPELICSRGRSLRELEEEGVGSNVYLQRESELLNGIVSAPRYDDDVRHSLWVRASCFPGMGQCLSDHAPSRTGDVLRVTECSITWTFYF
;
A
#
# COMPACT_ATOMS: atom_id res chain seq x y z
N MET A 1 -5.92 20.11 3.48
CA MET A 1 -4.45 19.98 3.45
C MET A 1 -3.88 21.00 4.45
N LYS A 2 -3.04 20.58 5.38
CA LYS A 2 -2.35 21.47 6.34
C LYS A 2 -0.86 21.39 6.02
N ASP A 3 -0.18 22.54 5.99
CA ASP A 3 1.29 22.64 5.83
C ASP A 3 1.90 22.01 4.55
N ASP A 4 1.13 21.97 3.46
CA ASP A 4 1.59 21.53 2.13
C ASP A 4 2.15 20.09 2.15
N ASP A 5 1.49 19.24 2.96
CA ASP A 5 1.77 17.80 3.03
C ASP A 5 1.08 17.09 1.85
N PRO A 6 1.75 16.17 1.14
CA PRO A 6 1.15 15.44 0.02
C PRO A 6 0.05 14.54 0.55
N SER A 7 -1.14 15.13 0.66
CA SER A 7 -2.30 14.50 1.24
C SER A 7 -2.81 13.44 0.27
N VAL A 8 -3.21 12.29 0.81
CA VAL A 8 -3.74 11.12 0.09
C VAL A 8 -4.38 11.47 -1.26
N VAL A 9 -3.84 10.90 -2.33
CA VAL A 9 -4.29 11.01 -3.71
C VAL A 9 -5.05 9.74 -4.08
N LEU A 10 -6.21 9.88 -4.72
CA LEU A 10 -6.95 8.74 -5.28
C LEU A 10 -6.50 8.49 -6.71
N LEU A 11 -6.27 7.22 -7.03
CA LEU A 11 -5.98 6.76 -8.38
C LEU A 11 -7.27 6.21 -9.01
N TYR A 12 -7.49 6.50 -10.28
CA TYR A 12 -8.66 6.07 -11.04
C TYR A 12 -8.22 5.27 -12.27
N ASP A 13 -9.03 4.29 -12.67
CA ASP A 13 -8.86 3.62 -13.95
C ASP A 13 -9.39 4.47 -15.12
N VAL A 14 -9.17 3.99 -16.35
CA VAL A 14 -9.64 4.64 -17.60
C VAL A 14 -11.16 4.85 -17.66
N ASN A 15 -11.94 4.14 -16.85
CA ASN A 15 -13.40 4.26 -16.78
C ASN A 15 -13.85 5.18 -15.62
N GLY A 16 -12.92 5.81 -14.91
CA GLY A 16 -13.21 6.74 -13.82
C GLY A 16 -13.57 6.06 -12.49
N VAL A 17 -13.29 4.76 -12.34
CA VAL A 17 -13.53 4.03 -11.10
C VAL A 17 -12.27 4.05 -10.24
N ILE A 18 -12.41 4.21 -8.91
CA ILE A 18 -11.27 4.19 -7.98
C ILE A 18 -10.48 2.90 -8.19
N ALA A 19 -9.20 3.01 -8.50
CA ALA A 19 -8.30 1.91 -8.77
C ALA A 19 -7.19 1.77 -7.72
N GLY A 20 -7.02 2.78 -6.87
CA GLY A 20 -6.01 2.77 -5.83
C GLY A 20 -5.91 4.08 -5.07
N LEU A 21 -4.87 4.19 -4.25
CA LEU A 21 -4.49 5.38 -3.51
C LEU A 21 -2.98 5.53 -3.52
N GLN A 22 -2.54 6.77 -3.39
CA GLN A 22 -1.15 7.12 -3.25
C GLN A 22 -1.02 8.14 -2.13
N SER A 23 -0.11 7.90 -1.20
CA SER A 23 0.21 8.87 -0.15
C SER A 23 1.67 9.26 -0.26
N GLY A 24 1.96 10.55 -0.15
CA GLY A 24 3.31 11.06 -0.17
C GLY A 24 3.71 11.67 1.17
N PHE A 25 4.99 11.65 1.49
CA PHE A 25 5.56 12.51 2.54
C PHE A 25 6.93 13.03 2.13
N ARG A 26 7.27 14.24 2.58
CA ARG A 26 8.54 14.89 2.24
C ARG A 26 9.73 14.19 2.89
N VAL A 27 10.81 14.02 2.13
CA VAL A 27 12.08 13.51 2.67
C VAL A 27 12.60 14.46 3.76
N GLY A 28 13.06 13.90 4.89
CA GLY A 28 13.60 14.67 6.01
C GLY A 28 12.59 15.20 7.03
N ARG A 29 11.27 15.02 6.81
CA ARG A 29 10.25 15.23 7.85
C ARG A 29 9.84 13.88 8.48
N GLY A 30 10.19 13.67 9.75
CA GLY A 30 9.79 12.49 10.54
C GLY A 30 10.94 11.55 10.93
N LYS A 31 10.71 10.69 11.93
CA LYS A 31 11.66 9.63 12.31
C LYS A 31 11.68 8.54 11.23
N ALA A 32 12.82 7.86 11.10
CA ALA A 32 13.11 6.85 10.08
C ALA A 32 11.90 6.00 9.69
N HIS A 33 11.40 6.21 8.47
CA HIS A 33 10.37 5.38 7.87
C HIS A 33 11.03 4.20 7.14
N PRO A 34 10.39 3.02 7.10
CA PRO A 34 10.92 1.91 6.34
C PRO A 34 11.12 2.34 4.88
N ARG A 35 12.33 2.12 4.34
CA ARG A 35 12.67 2.50 2.97
C ARG A 35 12.02 1.59 1.92
N ALA A 36 11.59 0.42 2.33
CA ALA A 36 11.07 -0.58 1.40
C ALA A 36 9.59 -0.31 1.09
N GLY A 37 9.24 -0.36 -0.19
CA GLY A 37 7.88 -0.07 -0.66
C GLY A 37 7.56 1.42 -0.86
N TYR A 38 8.49 2.33 -0.53
CA TYR A 38 8.35 3.76 -0.80
C TYR A 38 9.20 4.16 -1.99
N LEU A 39 8.54 4.67 -3.03
CA LEU A 39 9.21 5.19 -4.22
C LEU A 39 9.54 6.66 -4.04
N MET A 40 10.72 7.07 -4.47
CA MET A 40 11.08 8.49 -4.47
C MET A 40 10.64 9.13 -5.78
N ASP A 41 10.08 10.34 -5.66
CA ASP A 41 9.84 11.22 -6.80
C ASP A 41 10.10 12.67 -6.39
N ASN A 42 10.28 13.54 -7.38
CA ASN A 42 10.50 14.96 -7.18
C ASN A 42 9.30 15.78 -7.67
N ILE A 43 8.59 16.41 -6.74
CA ILE A 43 7.47 17.30 -7.06
C ILE A 43 7.89 18.73 -6.72
N GLN A 44 7.90 19.59 -7.74
CA GLN A 44 8.22 21.02 -7.60
C GLN A 44 9.57 21.28 -6.88
N GLY A 45 10.58 20.45 -7.16
CA GLY A 45 11.91 20.57 -6.55
C GLY A 45 12.02 19.99 -5.15
N GLN A 46 11.00 19.28 -4.67
CA GLN A 46 11.01 18.61 -3.38
C GLN A 46 10.97 17.10 -3.55
N ASP A 47 11.87 16.41 -2.86
CA ASP A 47 11.88 14.96 -2.82
C ASP A 47 10.78 14.44 -1.89
N ILE A 48 9.99 13.51 -2.40
CA ILE A 48 8.83 12.94 -1.74
C ILE A 48 8.93 11.42 -1.81
N HIS A 49 8.66 10.75 -0.69
CA HIS A 49 8.43 9.31 -0.65
C HIS A 49 6.95 9.02 -0.87
N PHE A 50 6.65 8.23 -1.88
CA PHE A 50 5.32 7.77 -2.24
C PHE A 50 5.12 6.31 -1.87
N LEU A 51 4.00 6.05 -1.21
CA LEU A 51 3.42 4.73 -1.06
C LEU A 51 2.22 4.62 -1.98
N THR A 52 2.31 3.72 -2.95
CA THR A 52 1.23 3.46 -3.90
C THR A 52 0.59 2.11 -3.61
N VAL A 53 -0.73 2.13 -3.46
CA VAL A 53 -1.56 0.95 -3.26
C VAL A 53 -2.61 0.89 -4.36
N TYR A 54 -2.77 -0.25 -4.99
CA TYR A 54 -3.82 -0.50 -5.97
C TYR A 54 -4.86 -1.47 -5.42
N PHE A 55 -6.11 -1.26 -5.80
CA PHE A 55 -7.25 -2.12 -5.46
C PHE A 55 -7.60 -3.09 -6.59
N ILE A 56 -6.96 -2.93 -7.75
CA ILE A 56 -7.08 -3.79 -8.92
C ILE A 56 -5.69 -4.04 -9.50
N PRO A 57 -5.50 -5.07 -10.34
CA PRO A 57 -4.23 -5.29 -11.02
C PRO A 57 -3.80 -4.03 -11.81
N PRO A 58 -2.58 -3.48 -11.57
CA PRO A 58 -2.14 -2.22 -12.14
C PRO A 58 -2.16 -2.16 -13.67
N GLU A 59 -1.96 -3.30 -14.33
CA GLU A 59 -2.02 -3.46 -15.78
C GLU A 59 -3.41 -3.14 -16.37
N LEU A 60 -4.47 -3.22 -15.55
CA LEU A 60 -5.84 -2.90 -15.97
C LEU A 60 -6.14 -1.40 -15.90
N ILE A 61 -5.45 -0.65 -15.03
CA ILE A 61 -5.78 0.74 -14.69
C ILE A 61 -5.78 1.61 -15.94
N CYS A 62 -4.70 1.57 -16.71
CA CYS A 62 -4.51 2.40 -17.91
C CYS A 62 -4.94 1.73 -19.22
N SER A 63 -5.35 0.46 -19.18
CA SER A 63 -5.69 -0.31 -20.39
C SER A 63 -7.19 -0.36 -20.62
N ARG A 64 -7.89 -1.34 -20.04
CA ARG A 64 -9.34 -1.53 -20.19
C ARG A 64 -10.16 -0.98 -19.03
N GLY A 65 -9.54 -0.78 -17.87
CA GLY A 65 -10.23 -0.48 -16.62
C GLY A 65 -11.20 -1.58 -16.20
N ARG A 66 -12.00 -1.30 -15.17
CA ARG A 66 -13.06 -2.20 -14.72
C ARG A 66 -14.36 -2.02 -15.48
N SER A 67 -15.05 -3.13 -15.71
CA SER A 67 -16.43 -3.16 -16.18
C SER A 67 -17.42 -2.92 -15.05
N LEU A 68 -18.66 -2.55 -15.39
CA LEU A 68 -19.75 -2.41 -14.41
C LEU A 68 -19.98 -3.70 -13.61
N ARG A 69 -19.92 -4.85 -14.28
CA ARG A 69 -20.07 -6.16 -13.63
C ARG A 69 -18.97 -6.42 -12.59
N GLU A 70 -17.71 -6.14 -12.93
CA GLU A 70 -16.59 -6.28 -11.97
C GLU A 70 -16.75 -5.32 -10.78
N LEU A 71 -17.23 -4.09 -11.02
CA LEU A 71 -17.52 -3.14 -9.95
C LEU A 71 -18.66 -3.62 -9.03
N GLU A 72 -19.72 -4.23 -9.59
CA GLU A 72 -20.83 -4.81 -8.83
C GLU A 72 -20.41 -6.04 -8.01
N GLU A 73 -19.55 -6.90 -8.57
CA GLU A 73 -19.09 -8.14 -7.92
C GLU A 73 -17.98 -7.90 -6.88
N GLU A 74 -17.04 -6.99 -7.17
CA GLU A 74 -15.82 -6.80 -6.37
C GLU A 74 -15.86 -5.52 -5.51
N GLY A 75 -16.84 -4.64 -5.74
CA GLY A 75 -16.93 -3.36 -5.04
C GLY A 75 -15.71 -2.47 -5.33
N VAL A 76 -15.02 -2.01 -4.29
CA VAL A 76 -13.90 -1.06 -4.45
C VAL A 76 -12.67 -1.71 -5.13
N GLY A 77 -12.53 -3.03 -5.08
CA GLY A 77 -11.44 -3.74 -5.77
C GLY A 77 -11.39 -5.25 -5.51
N SER A 78 -10.58 -5.95 -6.29
CA SER A 78 -10.44 -7.42 -6.25
C SER A 78 -9.41 -7.90 -5.23
N ASN A 79 -8.35 -7.11 -5.01
CA ASN A 79 -7.30 -7.38 -4.05
C ASN A 79 -6.53 -6.07 -3.72
N VAL A 80 -5.54 -6.15 -2.83
CA VAL A 80 -4.62 -5.05 -2.54
C VAL A 80 -3.25 -5.37 -3.14
N TYR A 81 -2.70 -4.41 -3.87
CA TYR A 81 -1.39 -4.50 -4.51
C TYR A 81 -0.52 -3.34 -4.08
N LEU A 82 0.73 -3.62 -3.71
CA LEU A 82 1.72 -2.63 -3.28
C LEU A 82 2.75 -2.42 -4.38
N GLN A 83 3.03 -1.16 -4.71
CA GLN A 83 4.13 -0.81 -5.59
C GLN A 83 5.43 -0.72 -4.80
N ARG A 84 6.40 -1.58 -5.12
CA ARG A 84 7.73 -1.64 -4.51
C ARG A 84 8.81 -1.01 -5.38
N GLU A 85 8.69 -1.17 -6.69
CA GLU A 85 9.64 -0.66 -7.67
C GLU A 85 8.93 0.28 -8.65
N SER A 86 9.69 1.17 -9.29
CA SER A 86 9.15 2.06 -10.32
C SER A 86 8.58 1.27 -11.52
N GLU A 87 9.19 0.12 -11.82
CA GLU A 87 8.77 -0.78 -12.89
C GLU A 87 7.64 -1.72 -12.43
N LEU A 88 6.46 -1.62 -13.05
CA LEU A 88 5.28 -2.39 -12.66
C LEU A 88 5.43 -3.91 -12.90
N LEU A 89 6.18 -4.33 -13.92
CA LEU A 89 6.24 -5.74 -14.34
C LEU A 89 6.76 -6.69 -13.25
N ASN A 90 7.69 -6.23 -12.41
CA ASN A 90 8.26 -7.02 -11.31
C ASN A 90 8.17 -6.31 -9.96
N GLY A 91 7.64 -5.08 -9.95
CA GLY A 91 7.61 -4.21 -8.78
C GLY A 91 6.31 -4.29 -7.97
N ILE A 92 5.40 -5.20 -8.28
CA ILE A 92 4.10 -5.30 -7.60
C ILE A 92 4.07 -6.49 -6.65
N VAL A 93 3.64 -6.25 -5.42
CA VAL A 93 3.42 -7.27 -4.39
C VAL A 93 1.95 -7.32 -4.04
N SER A 94 1.31 -8.48 -4.21
CA SER A 94 -0.07 -8.69 -3.77
C SER A 94 -0.12 -9.02 -2.28
N ALA A 95 -1.06 -8.40 -1.57
CA ALA A 95 -1.41 -8.83 -0.23
C ALA A 95 -2.14 -10.19 -0.28
N PRO A 96 -1.85 -11.10 0.67
CA PRO A 96 -2.59 -12.36 0.80
C PRO A 96 -4.02 -12.03 1.21
N ARG A 97 -4.98 -12.70 0.55
CA ARG A 97 -6.40 -12.50 0.83
C ARG A 97 -6.90 -13.49 1.88
N TYR A 98 -6.32 -14.68 1.90
CA TYR A 98 -6.65 -15.74 2.84
C TYR A 98 -5.44 -16.08 3.72
N ASP A 99 -5.70 -16.54 4.95
CA ASP A 99 -4.63 -16.91 5.89
C ASP A 99 -3.73 -18.04 5.35
N ASP A 100 -4.29 -18.94 4.53
CA ASP A 100 -3.50 -20.00 3.92
C ASP A 100 -2.54 -19.49 2.82
N ASP A 101 -2.85 -18.35 2.19
CA ASP A 101 -1.93 -17.70 1.24
C ASP A 101 -0.67 -17.19 1.94
N VAL A 102 -0.78 -16.84 3.23
CA VAL A 102 0.35 -16.35 4.04
C VAL A 102 1.45 -17.40 4.13
N ARG A 103 1.08 -18.69 4.29
CA ARG A 103 2.01 -19.81 4.47
C ARG A 103 2.99 -19.99 3.31
N HIS A 104 2.60 -19.56 2.12
CA HIS A 104 3.38 -19.69 0.89
C HIS A 104 3.88 -18.35 0.35
N SER A 105 3.82 -17.30 1.17
CA SER A 105 4.20 -15.94 0.80
C SER A 105 5.37 -15.41 1.63
N LEU A 106 5.86 -14.22 1.27
CA LEU A 106 6.84 -13.48 2.07
C LEU A 106 6.21 -12.71 3.23
N TRP A 107 4.88 -12.76 3.37
CA TRP A 107 4.17 -12.05 4.42
C TRP A 107 4.29 -12.78 5.75
N VAL A 108 4.59 -12.02 6.80
CA VAL A 108 4.73 -12.51 8.17
C VAL A 108 3.79 -11.79 9.10
N ARG A 109 3.41 -12.44 10.20
CA ARG A 109 2.59 -11.82 11.23
C ARG A 109 3.37 -10.67 11.89
N ALA A 110 2.75 -9.49 11.89
CA ALA A 110 3.26 -8.29 12.55
C ALA A 110 2.42 -7.97 13.79
N SER A 111 2.95 -7.13 14.67
CA SER A 111 2.18 -6.64 15.81
C SER A 111 1.28 -5.47 15.37
N CYS A 112 0.04 -5.49 15.84
CA CYS A 112 -0.98 -4.50 15.52
C CYS A 112 -1.22 -3.55 16.68
N PHE A 113 -1.87 -2.42 16.40
CA PHE A 113 -2.54 -1.65 17.45
C PHE A 113 -3.63 -2.49 18.13
N PRO A 114 -3.80 -2.36 19.47
CA PRO A 114 -4.87 -3.06 20.18
C PRO A 114 -6.23 -2.80 19.53
N GLY A 115 -6.97 -3.87 19.24
CA GLY A 115 -8.27 -3.82 18.56
C GLY A 115 -8.21 -3.93 17.03
N MET A 116 -7.04 -3.85 16.40
CA MET A 116 -6.86 -4.01 14.94
C MET A 116 -6.53 -5.46 14.56
N GLY A 117 -7.43 -6.40 14.85
CA GLY A 117 -7.38 -7.78 14.35
C GLY A 117 -5.98 -8.41 14.28
N GLN A 118 -5.66 -9.01 13.12
CA GLN A 118 -4.36 -9.61 12.82
C GLN A 118 -3.71 -8.89 11.63
N CYS A 119 -2.43 -8.57 11.77
CA CYS A 119 -1.68 -7.78 10.79
C CYS A 119 -0.58 -8.60 10.17
N LEU A 120 -0.34 -8.32 8.90
CA LEU A 120 0.69 -8.94 8.11
C LEU A 120 1.64 -7.87 7.57
N SER A 121 2.92 -8.20 7.50
CA SER A 121 3.99 -7.38 6.93
C SER A 121 4.67 -8.16 5.83
N ASP A 122 4.93 -7.52 4.68
CA ASP A 122 5.67 -8.11 3.56
C ASP A 122 7.19 -8.12 3.78
N HIS A 123 7.64 -7.61 4.94
CA HIS A 123 9.02 -7.60 5.42
C HIS A 123 9.17 -8.40 6.71
N ALA A 124 10.23 -9.21 6.78
CA ALA A 124 10.62 -9.89 8.01
C ALA A 124 11.01 -8.86 9.09
N PRO A 125 10.59 -9.03 10.36
CA PRO A 125 10.97 -8.11 11.43
C PRO A 125 12.49 -8.08 11.57
N SER A 126 13.08 -6.88 11.55
CA SER A 126 14.47 -6.69 11.95
C SER A 126 14.62 -7.17 13.39
N ARG A 127 15.65 -7.99 13.64
CA ARG A 127 15.94 -8.69 14.93
C ARG A 127 16.25 -7.78 16.13
N THR A 128 15.90 -6.51 16.10
CA THR A 128 16.03 -5.59 17.23
C THR A 128 14.66 -5.34 17.80
N GLY A 129 14.52 -5.48 19.12
CA GLY A 129 13.30 -5.26 19.89
C GLY A 129 12.87 -3.79 19.88
N ASP A 130 12.53 -3.30 18.69
CA ASP A 130 11.90 -2.01 18.51
C ASP A 130 10.47 -2.16 19.01
N VAL A 131 10.25 -1.64 20.21
CA VAL A 131 8.92 -1.25 20.68
C VAL A 131 8.31 -0.46 19.54
N LEU A 132 7.31 -1.04 18.88
CA LEU A 132 6.45 -0.40 17.88
C LEU A 132 5.88 0.88 18.50
N ARG A 133 6.66 1.95 18.41
CA ARG A 133 6.15 3.30 18.57
C ARG A 133 5.34 3.56 17.32
N VAL A 134 4.25 4.27 17.52
CA VAL A 134 3.21 4.73 16.57
C VAL A 134 3.75 5.43 15.28
N THR A 135 5.06 5.43 15.08
CA THR A 135 5.81 6.00 13.97
C THR A 135 6.18 4.99 12.87
N GLU A 136 5.97 3.70 13.06
CA GLU A 136 6.02 2.75 11.94
C GLU A 136 4.69 2.77 11.21
N CYS A 137 4.60 3.52 10.10
CA CYS A 137 3.54 3.33 9.11
C CYS A 137 3.78 2.02 8.37
N SER A 138 3.54 0.90 9.06
CA SER A 138 3.16 -0.34 8.41
C SER A 138 1.68 -0.23 8.05
N ILE A 139 1.34 -0.47 6.78
CA ILE A 139 -0.06 -0.55 6.39
C ILE A 139 -0.65 -1.76 7.12
N THR A 140 -1.42 -1.46 8.15
CA THR A 140 -1.95 -2.43 9.11
C THR A 140 -3.37 -2.77 8.65
N TRP A 141 -3.57 -3.97 8.11
CA TRP A 141 -4.89 -4.43 7.65
C TRP A 141 -5.64 -5.13 8.79
N THR A 142 -6.91 -4.76 9.00
CA THR A 142 -7.83 -5.46 9.90
C THR A 142 -8.79 -6.28 9.05
N PHE A 143 -8.66 -7.60 9.06
CA PHE A 143 -9.70 -8.50 8.54
C PHE A 143 -10.73 -8.74 9.65
N TYR A 144 -12.00 -8.42 9.38
CA TYR A 144 -13.12 -8.83 10.23
C TYR A 144 -13.66 -10.15 9.67
N PHE A 145 -13.57 -11.23 10.47
CA PHE A 145 -14.22 -12.51 10.23
C PHE A 145 -15.58 -12.55 10.91
#